data_AF-A0ABD4KS96-F1
#
_entry.id   AF-A0ABD4KS96-F1
#
_cell.length_a   1.000
_cell.length_b   1.000
_cell.length_c   1.000
_cell.angle_alpha   90.00
_cell.angle_beta   90.00
_cell.angle_gamma   90.00
#
_symmetry.space_group_name_H-M   'P 1'
#
loop_
_entity.id
_entity.type
_entity.pdbx_description
1 polymer ?
#
loop_
_entity_poly.entity_id
_entity_poly.type
_entity_poly.pdbx_seq_one_letter_code
_entity_poly.pdbx_strand_id
1 'polypeptide(L)'
;NIKAVAEAPIEDNDFTNNLVVTNYQQANIELKHTLIAPATGVPGALGEVEYDHQLGSSTTVQQRVSEVGVFDFSLNAPTTYLGLDLASENLPIAVASTGPIGRFIPAYFSPSSVVTSLQAECEVTSPNDESFSYLGQPFGYKENPGIYLHPKSASGSETVNYFDSAWWRYDRQWDNRNYNDTVNSLPISFDSDLTSVNRVNGVDSRIELSGEILIYQKPPQPIVPFNSKLDLTLSVSDLTDLDGVCYRETASSPCIDYTITDIDDEMKLRWGKLVIHDTYGPETSVLSQPITSEYFTANGFVTNSFDSCTRLPDLANFTLTPTDLTLGSGGAPEVYPTLVSQTLALGAANINFTAPGAGHQGFIDTLLDLNAHGLPWLRPYNDQNSAFENEVSGRVQF
;
A
#
# COMPACT_ATOMS: atom_id res chain seq x y z
N ASN A 1 -14.75 -35.70 -24.17
CA ASN A 1 -15.02 -36.99 -24.86
C ASN A 1 -15.37 -36.70 -26.30
N ILE A 2 -14.74 -37.40 -27.23
CA ILE A 2 -14.93 -37.24 -28.66
C ILE A 2 -15.61 -38.51 -29.19
N LYS A 3 -16.66 -38.36 -29.99
CA LYS A 3 -17.43 -39.47 -30.58
C LYS A 3 -17.34 -39.41 -32.10
N ALA A 4 -17.18 -40.57 -32.74
CA ALA A 4 -17.50 -40.72 -34.14
C ALA A 4 -18.98 -41.10 -34.26
N VAL A 5 -19.71 -40.43 -35.15
CA VAL A 5 -21.14 -40.65 -35.34
C VAL A 5 -21.44 -40.77 -36.83
N ALA A 6 -22.45 -41.57 -37.16
CA ALA A 6 -22.98 -41.66 -38.51
C ALA A 6 -23.94 -40.49 -38.70
N GLU A 7 -23.90 -39.89 -39.88
CA GLU A 7 -24.92 -38.95 -40.30
C GLU A 7 -26.28 -39.68 -40.36
N ALA A 8 -27.21 -39.26 -39.51
CA ALA A 8 -28.60 -39.72 -39.63
C ALA A 8 -29.19 -39.11 -40.92
N PRO A 9 -30.15 -39.77 -41.60
CA PRO A 9 -30.80 -39.22 -42.80
C PRO A 9 -31.66 -37.96 -42.53
N ILE A 10 -31.61 -37.40 -41.32
CA ILE A 10 -32.23 -36.13 -40.96
C ILE A 10 -31.09 -35.11 -40.86
N GLU A 11 -30.95 -34.26 -41.89
CA GLU A 11 -29.99 -33.15 -41.91
C GLU A 11 -30.44 -32.03 -40.95
N ASP A 12 -30.25 -32.20 -39.64
CA ASP A 12 -30.55 -31.16 -38.64
C ASP A 12 -29.30 -30.42 -38.11
N ASN A 13 -28.09 -30.80 -38.56
CA ASN A 13 -26.79 -30.31 -38.07
C ASN A 13 -26.59 -30.46 -36.55
N ASP A 14 -27.43 -31.24 -35.85
CA ASP A 14 -27.31 -31.57 -34.43
C ASP A 14 -26.57 -32.91 -34.26
N PHE A 15 -25.24 -32.86 -34.27
CA PHE A 15 -24.40 -34.04 -34.10
C PHE A 15 -24.49 -34.67 -32.69
N THR A 16 -25.21 -34.07 -31.74
CA THR A 16 -25.33 -34.61 -30.38
C THR A 16 -26.31 -35.78 -30.28
N ASN A 17 -27.22 -35.91 -31.25
CA ASN A 17 -28.26 -36.94 -31.30
C ASN A 17 -27.95 -38.09 -32.29
N ASN A 18 -26.87 -37.97 -33.07
CA ASN A 18 -26.49 -38.93 -34.09
C ASN A 18 -26.07 -40.31 -33.54
N LEU A 19 -26.24 -41.35 -34.36
CA LEU A 19 -25.90 -42.73 -33.99
C LEU A 19 -24.38 -42.91 -33.92
N VAL A 20 -23.88 -43.35 -32.77
CA VAL A 20 -22.45 -43.55 -32.54
C VAL A 20 -21.89 -44.71 -33.39
N VAL A 21 -20.76 -44.47 -34.05
CA VAL A 21 -20.03 -45.46 -34.86
C VAL A 21 -18.93 -46.07 -34.00
N THR A 22 -19.06 -47.36 -33.68
CA THR A 22 -18.14 -48.04 -32.75
C THR A 22 -16.93 -48.70 -33.42
N ASN A 23 -16.96 -48.83 -34.74
CA ASN A 23 -15.94 -49.48 -35.55
C ASN A 23 -15.03 -48.50 -36.30
N TYR A 24 -15.17 -47.19 -36.07
CA TYR A 24 -14.28 -46.17 -36.62
C TYR A 24 -13.02 -46.06 -35.76
N GLN A 25 -11.84 -46.07 -36.40
CA GLN A 25 -10.55 -45.94 -35.73
C GLN A 25 -9.61 -45.14 -36.63
N GLN A 26 -9.02 -44.07 -36.11
CA GLN A 26 -8.09 -43.25 -36.87
C GLN A 26 -7.06 -42.60 -35.96
N ALA A 27 -5.79 -42.69 -36.36
CA ALA A 27 -4.66 -42.09 -35.64
C ALA A 27 -4.40 -40.63 -36.08
N ASN A 28 -3.67 -39.90 -35.24
CA ASN A 28 -3.13 -38.56 -35.50
C ASN A 28 -4.19 -37.54 -35.95
N ILE A 29 -5.36 -37.53 -35.30
CA ILE A 29 -6.37 -36.50 -35.56
C ILE A 29 -5.96 -35.24 -34.80
N GLU A 30 -5.60 -34.20 -35.55
CA GLU A 30 -5.14 -32.93 -34.99
C GLU A 30 -6.29 -32.19 -34.27
N LEU A 31 -5.98 -31.72 -33.07
CA LEU A 31 -6.83 -30.93 -32.21
C LEU A 31 -6.56 -29.44 -32.46
N LYS A 32 -7.62 -28.63 -32.44
CA LYS A 32 -7.50 -27.18 -32.48
C LYS A 32 -8.46 -26.53 -31.49
N HIS A 33 -8.21 -25.27 -31.19
CA HIS A 33 -9.13 -24.44 -30.42
C HIS A 33 -9.14 -23.01 -30.92
N THR A 34 -10.17 -22.28 -30.53
CA THR A 34 -10.30 -20.85 -30.75
C THR A 34 -10.60 -20.15 -29.44
N LEU A 35 -10.04 -18.97 -29.27
CA LEU A 35 -10.42 -18.08 -28.17
C LEU A 35 -11.76 -17.44 -28.49
N ILE A 36 -12.72 -17.58 -27.58
CA ILE A 36 -14.03 -16.93 -27.65
C ILE A 36 -14.02 -15.63 -26.84
N ALA A 37 -13.41 -15.64 -25.65
CA ALA A 37 -13.27 -14.46 -24.81
C ALA A 37 -11.99 -14.52 -23.95
N PRO A 38 -11.26 -13.40 -23.74
CA PRO A 38 -11.53 -12.08 -24.32
C PRO A 38 -11.28 -12.08 -25.84
N ALA A 39 -12.12 -11.39 -26.61
CA ALA A 39 -12.05 -11.43 -28.08
C ALA A 39 -10.72 -10.86 -28.64
N THR A 40 -10.09 -9.97 -27.89
CA THR A 40 -8.81 -9.32 -28.19
C THR A 40 -7.60 -10.07 -27.61
N GLY A 41 -7.83 -11.19 -26.92
CA GLY A 41 -6.78 -11.94 -26.25
C GLY A 41 -5.98 -12.85 -27.18
N VAL A 42 -5.09 -13.63 -26.58
CA VAL A 42 -4.32 -14.68 -27.23
C VAL A 42 -4.92 -16.06 -26.94
N PRO A 43 -4.92 -17.00 -27.90
CA PRO A 43 -5.55 -18.31 -27.70
C PRO A 43 -4.77 -19.22 -26.74
N GLY A 44 -3.49 -18.95 -26.47
CA GLY A 44 -2.62 -19.90 -25.77
C GLY A 44 -2.38 -21.18 -26.59
N ALA A 45 -1.73 -22.16 -25.97
CA ALA A 45 -1.41 -23.44 -26.57
C ALA A 45 -2.25 -24.57 -25.96
N LEU A 46 -2.60 -25.57 -26.78
CA LEU A 46 -3.15 -26.84 -26.31
C LEU A 46 -2.06 -27.67 -25.63
N GLY A 47 -2.45 -28.42 -24.60
CA GLY A 47 -1.60 -29.44 -24.01
C GLY A 47 -1.44 -30.66 -24.92
N GLU A 48 -2.55 -31.10 -25.51
CA GLU A 48 -2.59 -32.19 -26.50
C GLU A 48 -2.96 -31.60 -27.87
N VAL A 49 -2.07 -31.76 -28.85
CA VAL A 49 -2.26 -31.22 -30.22
C VAL A 49 -2.84 -32.23 -31.18
N GLU A 50 -2.87 -33.52 -30.82
CA GLU A 50 -3.46 -34.58 -31.61
C GLU A 50 -3.98 -35.70 -30.70
N TYR A 51 -4.82 -36.58 -31.25
CA TYR A 51 -5.24 -37.80 -30.57
C TYR A 51 -5.51 -38.94 -31.54
N ASP A 52 -5.42 -40.17 -31.03
CA ASP A 52 -5.83 -41.37 -31.74
C ASP A 52 -7.25 -41.76 -31.35
N HIS A 53 -8.17 -41.72 -32.31
CA HIS A 53 -9.52 -42.22 -32.13
C HIS A 53 -9.50 -43.75 -32.08
N GLN A 54 -9.86 -44.32 -30.93
CA GLN A 54 -9.90 -45.75 -30.69
C GLN A 54 -11.26 -46.35 -31.06
N LEU A 55 -11.29 -47.67 -31.28
CA LEU A 55 -12.54 -48.42 -31.39
C LEU A 55 -13.39 -48.26 -30.12
N GLY A 56 -14.71 -48.23 -30.29
CA GLY A 56 -15.67 -48.04 -29.21
C GLY A 56 -16.52 -46.78 -29.38
N SER A 57 -17.31 -46.44 -28.35
CA SER A 57 -18.31 -45.38 -28.45
C SER A 57 -17.75 -43.96 -28.33
N SER A 58 -16.58 -43.79 -27.71
CA SER A 58 -15.93 -42.49 -27.56
C SER A 58 -14.47 -42.64 -27.15
N THR A 59 -13.64 -41.67 -27.53
CA THR A 59 -12.28 -41.50 -27.02
C THR A 59 -12.21 -40.29 -26.09
N THR A 60 -11.50 -40.42 -24.96
CA THR A 60 -11.31 -39.33 -23.99
C THR A 60 -9.91 -38.76 -24.13
N VAL A 61 -9.82 -37.44 -24.32
CA VAL A 61 -8.56 -36.69 -24.35
C VAL A 61 -8.52 -35.81 -23.10
N GLN A 62 -7.44 -35.89 -22.32
CA GLN A 62 -7.20 -35.00 -21.18
C GLN A 62 -6.58 -33.71 -21.67
N GLN A 63 -7.42 -32.78 -22.12
CA GLN A 63 -6.95 -31.53 -22.70
C GLN A 63 -6.56 -30.49 -21.63
N ARG A 64 -5.63 -29.62 -21.99
CA ARG A 64 -5.25 -28.41 -21.23
C ARG A 64 -5.08 -27.24 -22.19
N VAL A 65 -5.21 -26.02 -21.67
CA VAL A 65 -4.89 -24.79 -22.39
C VAL A 65 -3.99 -23.93 -21.50
N SER A 66 -2.96 -23.32 -22.10
CA SER A 66 -1.94 -22.57 -21.35
C SER A 66 -2.38 -21.16 -20.93
N GLU A 67 -3.60 -20.75 -21.27
CA GLU A 67 -4.08 -19.36 -21.18
C GLU A 67 -5.48 -19.31 -20.56
N VAL A 68 -5.82 -18.18 -19.93
CA VAL A 68 -7.14 -17.92 -19.38
C VAL A 68 -8.08 -17.46 -20.47
N GLY A 69 -9.34 -17.85 -20.38
CA GLY A 69 -10.26 -17.59 -21.47
C GLY A 69 -11.54 -18.40 -21.41
N VAL A 70 -12.39 -18.14 -22.39
CA VAL A 70 -13.43 -19.06 -22.84
C VAL A 70 -12.97 -19.55 -24.21
N PHE A 71 -12.95 -20.87 -24.40
CA PHE A 71 -12.40 -21.49 -25.60
C PHE A 71 -13.42 -22.41 -26.25
N ASP A 72 -13.40 -22.51 -27.57
CA ASP A 72 -14.10 -23.55 -28.30
C ASP A 72 -13.08 -24.55 -28.86
N PHE A 73 -13.25 -25.83 -28.57
CA PHE A 73 -12.35 -26.90 -28.97
C PHE A 73 -12.98 -27.68 -30.12
N SER A 74 -12.16 -28.02 -31.11
CA SER A 74 -12.59 -28.80 -32.27
C SER A 74 -11.41 -29.60 -32.84
N LEU A 75 -11.65 -30.24 -33.97
CA LEU A 75 -10.67 -31.06 -34.68
C LEU A 75 -10.40 -30.45 -36.05
N ASN A 76 -9.22 -30.71 -36.60
CA ASN A 76 -9.07 -30.64 -38.05
C ASN A 76 -9.70 -31.89 -38.65
N ALA A 77 -10.62 -31.69 -39.60
CA ALA A 77 -11.27 -32.79 -40.30
C ALA A 77 -10.19 -33.65 -40.98
N PRO A 78 -10.14 -34.97 -40.74
CA PRO A 78 -9.22 -35.82 -41.46
C PRO A 78 -9.43 -35.70 -42.97
N THR A 79 -8.33 -35.63 -43.71
CA THR A 79 -8.36 -35.58 -45.18
C THR A 79 -8.17 -36.96 -45.81
N THR A 80 -7.71 -37.94 -45.04
CA THR A 80 -7.51 -39.30 -45.50
C THR A 80 -8.02 -40.32 -44.48
N TYR A 81 -8.46 -41.47 -44.97
CA TYR A 81 -8.85 -42.62 -44.14
C TYR A 81 -8.61 -43.93 -44.89
N LEU A 82 -7.88 -44.87 -44.27
CA LEU A 82 -7.52 -46.18 -44.87
C LEU A 82 -6.90 -46.10 -46.29
N GLY A 83 -6.13 -45.04 -46.55
CA GLY A 83 -5.49 -44.81 -47.85
C GLY A 83 -6.37 -44.13 -48.90
N LEU A 84 -7.64 -43.82 -48.57
CA LEU A 84 -8.50 -42.99 -49.41
C LEU A 84 -8.23 -41.50 -49.12
N ASP A 85 -8.23 -40.70 -50.18
CA ASP A 85 -8.37 -39.24 -50.08
C ASP A 85 -9.87 -38.91 -50.01
N LEU A 86 -10.30 -38.41 -48.85
CA LEU A 86 -11.72 -38.17 -48.56
C LEU A 86 -12.30 -37.03 -49.41
N ALA A 87 -11.46 -36.10 -49.87
CA ALA A 87 -11.91 -35.02 -50.74
C ALA A 87 -12.10 -35.53 -52.18
N SER A 88 -11.18 -36.36 -52.69
CA SER A 88 -11.30 -36.91 -54.05
C SER A 88 -12.48 -37.87 -54.20
N GLU A 89 -12.80 -38.61 -53.14
CA GLU A 89 -13.92 -39.55 -53.10
C GLU A 89 -15.25 -38.89 -52.70
N ASN A 90 -15.28 -37.57 -52.44
CA ASN A 90 -16.46 -36.82 -52.00
C ASN A 90 -17.10 -37.41 -50.72
N LEU A 91 -16.26 -37.76 -49.74
CA LEU A 91 -16.61 -38.31 -48.44
C LEU A 91 -16.02 -37.48 -47.27
N PRO A 92 -16.23 -36.16 -47.20
CA PRO A 92 -15.67 -35.34 -46.12
C PRO A 92 -16.26 -35.74 -44.77
N ILE A 93 -15.43 -35.73 -43.72
CA ILE A 93 -15.89 -35.91 -42.34
C ILE A 93 -16.26 -34.55 -41.76
N ALA A 94 -17.54 -34.36 -41.42
CA ALA A 94 -18.00 -33.19 -40.69
C ALA A 94 -17.44 -33.20 -39.25
N VAL A 95 -17.05 -32.03 -38.75
CA VAL A 95 -16.52 -31.87 -37.38
C VAL A 95 -17.45 -30.94 -36.61
N ALA A 96 -17.89 -31.38 -35.44
CA ALA A 96 -18.55 -30.54 -34.45
C ALA A 96 -17.52 -29.97 -33.46
N SER A 97 -17.75 -28.75 -32.99
CA SER A 97 -16.98 -28.15 -31.90
C SER A 97 -17.66 -28.35 -30.56
N THR A 98 -16.95 -28.06 -29.47
CA THR A 98 -17.52 -28.14 -28.11
C THR A 98 -18.48 -27.00 -27.80
N GLY A 99 -18.45 -25.93 -28.59
CA GLY A 99 -18.96 -24.64 -28.17
C GLY A 99 -18.09 -24.02 -27.05
N PRO A 100 -18.53 -22.89 -26.48
CA PRO A 100 -17.75 -22.16 -25.47
C PRO A 100 -17.60 -22.95 -24.16
N ILE A 101 -16.36 -23.24 -23.78
CA ILE A 101 -15.96 -23.84 -22.50
C ILE A 101 -15.15 -22.82 -21.70
N GLY A 102 -15.55 -22.57 -20.45
CA GLY A 102 -14.89 -21.63 -19.55
C GLY A 102 -15.82 -21.14 -18.44
N ARG A 103 -15.45 -20.15 -17.65
CA ARG A 103 -14.21 -19.34 -17.73
C ARG A 103 -13.02 -20.07 -17.09
N PHE A 104 -11.92 -20.21 -17.82
CA PHE A 104 -10.61 -20.57 -17.24
C PHE A 104 -10.00 -19.34 -16.55
N ILE A 105 -9.42 -19.53 -15.37
CA ILE A 105 -8.79 -18.48 -14.55
C ILE A 105 -7.31 -18.82 -14.30
N PRO A 106 -6.48 -17.86 -13.88
CA PRO A 106 -5.10 -18.18 -13.51
C PRO A 106 -5.07 -19.21 -12.39
N ALA A 107 -4.02 -20.02 -12.34
CA ALA A 107 -3.85 -21.00 -11.27
C ALA A 107 -3.38 -20.36 -9.95
N TYR A 108 -2.63 -19.26 -10.05
CA TYR A 108 -2.12 -18.48 -8.91
C TYR A 108 -1.57 -17.13 -9.36
N PHE A 109 -1.36 -16.22 -8.42
CA PHE A 109 -0.54 -15.01 -8.63
C PHE A 109 0.86 -15.22 -8.09
N SER A 110 1.83 -14.50 -8.66
CA SER A 110 3.21 -14.42 -8.17
C SER A 110 3.60 -12.93 -8.12
N PRO A 111 3.35 -12.20 -7.04
CA PRO A 111 3.56 -10.77 -6.97
C PRO A 111 5.05 -10.38 -6.91
N SER A 112 5.35 -9.14 -7.28
CA SER A 112 6.65 -8.49 -7.05
C SER A 112 6.44 -7.04 -6.60
N SER A 113 7.23 -6.54 -5.66
CA SER A 113 7.09 -5.18 -5.11
C SER A 113 7.58 -4.10 -6.07
N VAL A 114 7.06 -2.88 -5.90
CA VAL A 114 7.63 -1.66 -6.47
C VAL A 114 8.57 -0.99 -5.46
N VAL A 115 9.33 0.01 -5.91
CA VAL A 115 10.11 0.85 -5.00
C VAL A 115 9.16 1.63 -4.10
N THR A 116 9.40 1.60 -2.80
CA THR A 116 8.56 2.25 -1.79
C THR A 116 9.46 3.00 -0.82
N SER A 117 9.09 4.23 -0.47
CA SER A 117 9.87 5.07 0.46
C SER A 117 8.96 6.02 1.23
N LEU A 118 9.37 6.36 2.44
CA LEU A 118 8.61 7.24 3.32
C LEU A 118 8.92 8.71 3.02
N GLN A 119 7.94 9.57 3.28
CA GLN A 119 8.09 11.02 3.25
C GLN A 119 8.21 11.52 4.68
N ALA A 120 9.34 12.14 5.02
CA ALA A 120 9.51 12.81 6.29
C ALA A 120 8.58 14.03 6.40
N GLU A 121 8.07 14.31 7.60
CA GLU A 121 7.23 15.49 7.81
C GLU A 121 8.06 16.78 7.76
N CYS A 122 9.32 16.72 8.22
CA CYS A 122 10.28 17.79 7.99
C CYS A 122 11.30 17.37 6.94
N GLU A 123 10.98 17.65 5.68
CA GLU A 123 11.90 17.49 4.56
C GLU A 123 12.86 18.67 4.46
N VAL A 124 14.13 18.36 4.24
CA VAL A 124 15.18 19.33 3.97
C VAL A 124 15.82 18.99 2.63
N THR A 125 16.07 20.03 1.83
CA THR A 125 16.65 19.89 0.47
C THR A 125 18.15 20.12 0.45
N SER A 126 18.74 20.49 1.61
CA SER A 126 20.16 20.72 1.78
C SER A 126 20.88 19.38 2.01
N PRO A 127 22.02 19.11 1.34
CA PRO A 127 22.78 17.87 1.52
C PRO A 127 23.35 17.67 2.92
N ASN A 128 23.37 18.71 3.75
CA ASN A 128 23.93 18.68 5.11
C ASN A 128 22.86 18.59 6.20
N ASP A 129 21.58 18.62 5.83
CA ASP A 129 20.46 18.53 6.77
C ASP A 129 19.83 17.12 6.69
N GLU A 130 19.29 16.65 7.81
CA GLU A 130 18.65 15.33 7.89
C GLU A 130 17.12 15.48 7.87
N SER A 131 16.46 14.90 6.86
CA SER A 131 14.99 14.78 6.86
C SER A 131 14.54 13.89 8.01
N PHE A 132 13.52 14.33 8.75
CA PHE A 132 13.09 13.62 9.96
C PHE A 132 11.59 13.78 10.25
N SER A 133 11.09 12.84 11.05
CA SER A 133 9.78 12.91 11.70
C SER A 133 9.93 12.60 13.20
N TYR A 134 9.09 13.19 14.03
CA TYR A 134 9.03 12.80 15.45
C TYR A 134 8.24 11.49 15.61
N LEU A 135 8.62 10.67 16.59
CA LEU A 135 7.79 9.55 17.02
C LEU A 135 6.42 10.07 17.50
N GLY A 136 5.35 9.49 17.00
CA GLY A 136 3.96 9.90 17.21
C GLY A 136 3.45 10.93 16.21
N GLN A 137 4.31 11.48 15.34
CA GLN A 137 3.90 12.41 14.28
C GLN A 137 3.39 11.61 13.08
N PRO A 138 2.23 11.94 12.51
CA PRO A 138 1.75 11.33 11.28
C PRO A 138 2.62 11.72 10.09
N PHE A 139 2.86 10.80 9.17
CA PHE A 139 3.59 11.03 7.92
C PHE A 139 3.12 10.06 6.81
N GLY A 140 3.41 10.39 5.55
CA GLY A 140 2.98 9.60 4.38
C GLY A 140 4.11 8.89 3.64
N TYR A 141 3.79 8.38 2.45
CA TYR A 141 4.77 7.83 1.51
C TYR A 141 5.21 8.89 0.51
N LYS A 142 6.51 8.88 0.18
CA LYS A 142 7.03 9.60 -0.98
C LYS A 142 6.80 8.80 -2.25
N GLU A 143 7.11 7.50 -2.20
CA GLU A 143 6.76 6.52 -3.22
C GLU A 143 5.83 5.50 -2.57
N ASN A 144 4.59 5.45 -3.03
CA ASN A 144 3.54 4.61 -2.47
C ASN A 144 3.88 3.11 -2.54
N PRO A 145 3.40 2.31 -1.58
CA PRO A 145 3.54 0.86 -1.64
C PRO A 145 2.68 0.28 -2.77
N GLY A 146 3.28 -0.65 -3.50
CA GLY A 146 2.67 -1.26 -4.67
C GLY A 146 3.22 -2.65 -4.97
N ILE A 147 2.43 -3.44 -5.69
CA ILE A 147 2.85 -4.74 -6.24
C ILE A 147 2.46 -4.84 -7.72
N TYR A 148 3.26 -5.54 -8.50
CA TYR A 148 2.83 -6.13 -9.76
C TYR A 148 2.24 -7.50 -9.48
N LEU A 149 0.99 -7.74 -9.87
CA LEU A 149 0.33 -9.03 -9.72
C LEU A 149 0.55 -9.87 -10.98
N HIS A 150 1.47 -10.84 -10.97
CA HIS A 150 1.75 -11.67 -12.14
C HIS A 150 0.85 -12.91 -12.16
N PRO A 151 -0.16 -13.02 -13.04
CA PRO A 151 -1.06 -14.17 -13.11
C PRO A 151 -0.38 -15.34 -13.82
N LYS A 152 -0.41 -16.53 -13.20
CA LYS A 152 0.31 -17.72 -13.67
C LYS A 152 -0.63 -18.87 -13.96
N SER A 153 -0.36 -19.59 -15.05
CA SER A 153 -0.94 -20.89 -15.38
C SER A 153 -0.40 -21.98 -14.46
N ALA A 154 -0.98 -23.19 -14.52
CA ALA A 154 -0.52 -24.32 -13.70
C ALA A 154 0.95 -24.73 -13.97
N SER A 155 1.51 -24.36 -15.12
CA SER A 155 2.92 -24.60 -15.48
C SER A 155 3.85 -23.44 -15.12
N GLY A 156 3.35 -22.36 -14.51
CA GLY A 156 4.13 -21.18 -14.14
C GLY A 156 4.34 -20.15 -15.26
N SER A 157 3.76 -20.38 -16.45
CA SER A 157 3.76 -19.38 -17.54
C SER A 157 2.73 -18.30 -17.25
N GLU A 158 3.00 -17.07 -17.67
CA GLU A 158 2.09 -15.94 -17.51
C GLU A 158 0.84 -16.11 -18.38
N THR A 159 -0.32 -15.68 -17.85
CA THR A 159 -1.61 -15.72 -18.55
C THR A 159 -1.99 -14.32 -19.00
N VAL A 160 -1.76 -14.02 -20.27
CA VAL A 160 -1.83 -12.67 -20.85
C VAL A 160 -3.26 -12.13 -20.88
N ASN A 161 -4.26 -13.02 -21.03
CA ASN A 161 -5.65 -12.59 -21.15
C ASN A 161 -6.22 -12.02 -19.84
N TYR A 162 -5.58 -12.30 -18.69
CA TYR A 162 -6.02 -11.77 -17.39
C TYR A 162 -5.86 -10.24 -17.28
N PHE A 163 -4.94 -9.65 -18.05
CA PHE A 163 -4.69 -8.21 -18.02
C PHE A 163 -5.79 -7.39 -18.70
N ASP A 164 -6.63 -8.01 -19.53
CA ASP A 164 -7.80 -7.40 -20.15
C ASP A 164 -8.77 -6.89 -19.07
N SER A 165 -9.32 -5.69 -19.24
CA SER A 165 -10.14 -5.06 -18.20
C SER A 165 -11.44 -5.80 -17.89
N ALA A 166 -11.99 -6.56 -18.84
CA ALA A 166 -13.15 -7.43 -18.60
C ALA A 166 -12.78 -8.74 -17.88
N TRP A 167 -11.48 -9.05 -17.79
CA TRP A 167 -10.93 -10.27 -17.18
C TRP A 167 -10.16 -10.00 -15.90
N TRP A 168 -9.84 -8.74 -15.62
CA TRP A 168 -9.27 -8.31 -14.36
C TRP A 168 -10.30 -8.48 -13.23
N ARG A 169 -9.94 -9.26 -12.21
CA ARG A 169 -10.85 -9.64 -11.12
C ARG A 169 -10.34 -9.26 -9.74
N TYR A 170 -9.20 -8.58 -9.66
CA TYR A 170 -8.61 -8.12 -8.40
C TYR A 170 -9.19 -6.76 -7.98
N ASP A 171 -9.74 -6.69 -6.76
CA ASP A 171 -10.40 -5.50 -6.22
C ASP A 171 -10.12 -5.23 -4.72
N ARG A 172 -9.13 -5.90 -4.14
CA ARG A 172 -8.84 -5.80 -2.70
C ARG A 172 -8.28 -4.43 -2.30
N GLN A 173 -8.74 -3.93 -1.15
CA GLN A 173 -8.32 -2.66 -0.55
C GLN A 173 -7.20 -2.80 0.50
N TRP A 174 -6.63 -4.00 0.64
CA TRP A 174 -5.57 -4.30 1.62
C TRP A 174 -5.97 -4.01 3.07
N ASP A 175 -7.22 -4.30 3.43
CA ASP A 175 -7.77 -4.01 4.76
C ASP A 175 -7.11 -4.80 5.90
N ASN A 176 -6.46 -5.94 5.58
CA ASN A 176 -5.79 -6.79 6.56
C ASN A 176 -4.26 -6.67 6.51
N ARG A 177 -3.76 -5.58 5.90
CA ARG A 177 -2.34 -5.27 5.86
C ARG A 177 -1.81 -4.98 7.26
N ASN A 178 -0.52 -5.27 7.46
CA ASN A 178 0.16 -5.01 8.72
C ASN A 178 1.54 -4.40 8.48
N TYR A 179 1.90 -3.45 9.34
CA TYR A 179 3.21 -2.80 9.36
C TYR A 179 4.05 -3.31 10.53
N ASN A 180 5.33 -3.55 10.28
CA ASN A 180 6.27 -3.99 11.31
C ASN A 180 7.56 -3.17 11.25
N ASP A 181 7.90 -2.52 12.35
CA ASP A 181 9.23 -1.89 12.53
C ASP A 181 10.30 -2.98 12.69
N THR A 182 11.29 -2.96 11.80
CA THR A 182 12.38 -3.94 11.79
C THR A 182 13.61 -3.47 12.58
N VAL A 183 13.59 -2.25 13.12
CA VAL A 183 14.71 -1.64 13.85
C VAL A 183 14.53 -1.78 15.36
N ASN A 184 13.46 -1.20 15.91
CA ASN A 184 13.22 -1.11 17.36
C ASN A 184 11.94 -1.84 17.80
N SER A 185 11.23 -2.49 16.87
CA SER A 185 9.93 -3.12 17.12
C SER A 185 8.91 -2.16 17.73
N LEU A 186 8.96 -0.88 17.36
CA LEU A 186 7.94 0.08 17.75
C LEU A 186 6.62 -0.25 17.04
N PRO A 187 5.47 -0.21 17.75
CA PRO A 187 4.18 -0.36 17.10
C PRO A 187 3.97 0.74 16.05
N ILE A 188 3.49 0.35 14.88
CA ILE A 188 3.10 1.28 13.81
C ILE A 188 1.59 1.20 13.69
N SER A 189 0.91 2.33 13.88
CA SER A 189 -0.50 2.47 13.51
C SER A 189 -0.62 3.24 12.22
N PHE A 190 -1.80 3.18 11.60
CA PHE A 190 -2.08 3.90 10.38
C PHE A 190 -3.51 4.43 10.38
N ASP A 191 -3.73 5.49 9.62
CA ASP A 191 -5.05 6.03 9.31
C ASP A 191 -5.42 5.64 7.86
N SER A 192 -6.48 4.85 7.74
CA SER A 192 -6.97 4.30 6.48
C SER A 192 -8.14 5.09 5.87
N ASP A 193 -8.61 6.17 6.50
CA ASP A 193 -9.86 6.84 6.11
C ASP A 193 -9.85 7.39 4.67
N LEU A 194 -8.68 7.80 4.19
CA LEU A 194 -8.48 8.31 2.83
C LEU A 194 -7.71 7.34 1.92
N THR A 195 -7.51 6.10 2.38
CA THR A 195 -6.75 5.12 1.60
C THR A 195 -7.55 4.56 0.44
N SER A 196 -6.85 4.23 -0.64
CA SER A 196 -7.41 3.48 -1.75
C SER A 196 -6.36 2.60 -2.39
N VAL A 197 -6.76 1.40 -2.80
CA VAL A 197 -5.92 0.47 -3.55
C VAL A 197 -6.47 0.35 -4.95
N ASN A 198 -5.69 0.80 -5.92
CA ASN A 198 -6.13 0.89 -7.30
C ASN A 198 -5.08 0.31 -8.26
N ARG A 199 -5.57 -0.26 -9.36
CA ARG A 199 -4.72 -0.61 -10.50
C ARG A 199 -4.27 0.70 -11.17
N VAL A 200 -2.95 0.92 -11.24
CA VAL A 200 -2.37 2.21 -11.69
C VAL A 200 -2.70 2.49 -13.16
N ASN A 201 -2.67 1.46 -14.01
CA ASN A 201 -3.17 1.57 -15.37
C ASN A 201 -3.86 0.27 -15.81
N GLY A 202 -4.74 0.36 -16.81
CA GLY A 202 -5.53 -0.78 -17.29
C GLY A 202 -4.77 -1.81 -18.14
N VAL A 203 -3.44 -1.66 -18.31
CA VAL A 203 -2.63 -2.49 -19.22
C VAL A 203 -1.54 -3.28 -18.49
N ASP A 204 -1.04 -2.83 -17.34
CA ASP A 204 -0.11 -3.56 -16.47
C ASP A 204 -0.82 -4.15 -15.24
N SER A 205 -0.12 -4.91 -14.40
CA SER A 205 -0.67 -5.44 -13.14
C SER A 205 -0.27 -4.64 -11.92
N ARG A 206 0.18 -3.38 -12.07
CA ARG A 206 0.58 -2.57 -10.92
C ARG A 206 -0.65 -2.16 -10.14
N ILE A 207 -0.69 -2.60 -8.89
CA ILE A 207 -1.68 -2.22 -7.89
C ILE A 207 -0.94 -1.39 -6.84
N GLU A 208 -1.51 -0.26 -6.45
CA GLU A 208 -0.87 0.69 -5.55
C GLU A 208 -1.84 1.16 -4.47
N LEU A 209 -1.34 1.25 -3.24
CA LEU A 209 -2.01 1.88 -2.11
C LEU A 209 -1.65 3.35 -2.05
N SER A 210 -2.66 4.21 -2.17
CA SER A 210 -2.53 5.67 -2.06
C SER A 210 -3.17 6.18 -0.78
N GLY A 211 -2.64 7.29 -0.26
CA GLY A 211 -3.30 8.07 0.81
C GLY A 211 -3.10 7.53 2.22
N GLU A 212 -2.20 6.56 2.41
CA GLU A 212 -1.89 6.03 3.74
C GLU A 212 -1.11 7.05 4.58
N ILE A 213 -1.53 7.21 5.84
CA ILE A 213 -0.81 7.97 6.85
C ILE A 213 -0.35 7.00 7.93
N LEU A 214 0.96 6.94 8.18
CA LEU A 214 1.58 6.11 9.19
C LEU A 214 1.93 6.93 10.44
N ILE A 215 1.91 6.26 11.60
CA ILE A 215 2.33 6.82 12.88
C ILE A 215 3.16 5.76 13.60
N TYR A 216 4.47 6.02 13.76
CA TYR A 216 5.30 5.27 14.71
C TYR A 216 4.89 5.66 16.13
N GLN A 217 4.43 4.70 16.92
CA GLN A 217 3.96 4.98 18.27
C GLN A 217 5.11 5.41 19.17
N LYS A 218 4.93 6.55 19.82
CA LYS A 218 5.92 7.12 20.73
C LYS A 218 5.93 6.34 22.05
N PRO A 219 7.04 5.66 22.40
CA PRO A 219 7.13 4.95 23.67
C PRO A 219 7.33 5.93 24.85
N PRO A 220 6.97 5.56 26.08
CA PRO A 220 7.29 6.32 27.29
C PRO A 220 8.78 6.63 27.46
N GLN A 221 9.63 5.62 27.21
CA GLN A 221 11.07 5.73 27.37
C GLN A 221 11.68 6.42 26.13
N PRO A 222 12.46 7.51 26.31
CA PRO A 222 13.14 8.16 25.19
C PRO A 222 14.12 7.21 24.49
N ILE A 223 14.11 7.26 23.15
CA ILE A 223 15.00 6.46 22.30
C ILE A 223 15.86 7.42 21.48
N VAL A 224 17.14 7.08 21.32
CA VAL A 224 18.06 7.83 20.44
C VAL A 224 17.59 7.75 18.98
N PRO A 225 17.95 8.72 18.11
CA PRO A 225 17.47 8.71 16.75
C PRO A 225 17.92 7.47 15.97
N PHE A 226 17.07 7.00 15.07
CA PHE A 226 17.34 5.87 14.19
C PHE A 226 16.67 6.12 12.83
N ASN A 227 17.09 5.39 11.80
CA ASN A 227 16.44 5.43 10.49
C ASN A 227 15.15 4.62 10.53
N SER A 228 14.07 5.11 9.94
CA SER A 228 12.89 4.29 9.68
C SER A 228 13.24 3.13 8.76
N LYS A 229 12.80 1.93 9.14
CA LYS A 229 12.88 0.76 8.29
C LYS A 229 11.78 -0.23 8.68
N LEU A 230 10.82 -0.42 7.79
CA LEU A 230 9.63 -1.23 8.08
C LEU A 230 9.33 -2.27 7.00
N ASP A 231 8.57 -3.27 7.38
CA ASP A 231 7.96 -4.24 6.47
C ASP A 231 6.45 -3.98 6.38
N LEU A 232 5.88 -4.09 5.18
CA LEU A 232 4.45 -4.10 4.93
C LEU A 232 4.04 -5.51 4.49
N THR A 233 3.26 -6.20 5.32
CA THR A 233 2.74 -7.53 5.02
C THR A 233 1.29 -7.44 4.56
N LEU A 234 1.00 -8.02 3.40
CA LEU A 234 -0.33 -8.21 2.84
C LEU A 234 -0.78 -9.64 3.11
N SER A 235 -1.96 -9.80 3.69
CA SER A 235 -2.51 -11.11 4.00
C SER A 235 -2.94 -11.88 2.76
N VAL A 236 -3.16 -13.19 2.87
CA VAL A 236 -3.82 -14.00 1.83
C VAL A 236 -5.12 -13.35 1.34
N SER A 237 -5.96 -12.82 2.22
CA SER A 237 -7.21 -12.16 1.84
C SER A 237 -6.98 -10.92 0.99
N ASP A 238 -5.92 -10.16 1.28
CA ASP A 238 -5.56 -8.98 0.50
C ASP A 238 -5.02 -9.34 -0.88
N LEU A 239 -4.53 -10.58 -1.06
CA LEU A 239 -3.92 -11.08 -2.29
C LEU A 239 -4.80 -12.07 -3.07
N THR A 240 -6.06 -12.21 -2.70
CA THR A 240 -7.00 -13.15 -3.34
C THR A 240 -8.02 -12.39 -4.16
N ASP A 241 -8.11 -12.64 -5.46
CA ASP A 241 -9.09 -11.96 -6.33
C ASP A 241 -10.54 -12.47 -6.14
N LEU A 242 -11.48 -11.91 -6.91
CA LEU A 242 -12.89 -12.29 -6.86
C LEU A 242 -13.20 -13.70 -7.38
N ASP A 243 -12.22 -14.35 -8.03
CA ASP A 243 -12.34 -15.72 -8.52
C ASP A 243 -11.67 -16.75 -7.60
N GLY A 244 -11.05 -16.29 -6.51
CA GLY A 244 -10.34 -17.12 -5.55
C GLY A 244 -8.90 -17.42 -5.94
N VAL A 245 -8.34 -16.74 -6.95
CA VAL A 245 -6.92 -16.83 -7.30
C VAL A 245 -6.14 -16.04 -6.27
N CYS A 246 -5.13 -16.65 -5.67
CA CYS A 246 -4.32 -16.05 -4.60
C CYS A 246 -2.82 -16.12 -4.92
N TYR A 247 -1.99 -15.41 -4.15
CA TYR A 247 -0.54 -15.57 -4.19
C TYR A 247 -0.12 -16.98 -3.71
N ARG A 248 0.67 -17.68 -4.53
CA ARG A 248 1.26 -19.00 -4.23
C ARG A 248 2.66 -19.07 -4.84
N GLU A 249 3.55 -19.88 -4.27
CA GLU A 249 4.87 -20.13 -4.90
C GLU A 249 4.74 -20.96 -6.18
N THR A 250 3.83 -21.93 -6.17
CA THR A 250 3.53 -22.82 -7.31
C THR A 250 2.04 -23.14 -7.37
N ALA A 251 1.60 -23.72 -8.49
CA ALA A 251 0.21 -24.12 -8.70
C ALA A 251 -0.32 -25.21 -7.75
N SER A 252 0.54 -25.85 -6.94
CA SER A 252 0.16 -26.82 -5.92
C SER A 252 0.40 -26.36 -4.48
N SER A 253 1.10 -25.24 -4.26
CA SER A 253 1.37 -24.67 -2.92
C SER A 253 0.09 -24.11 -2.27
N PRO A 254 -0.01 -23.93 -0.94
CA PRO A 254 -1.12 -23.18 -0.35
C PRO A 254 -1.02 -21.67 -0.72
N CYS A 255 -2.12 -20.93 -0.52
CA CYS A 255 -2.07 -19.47 -0.52
C CYS A 255 -1.19 -18.97 0.62
N ILE A 256 -0.40 -17.93 0.37
CA ILE A 256 0.52 -17.34 1.34
C ILE A 256 0.43 -15.81 1.35
N ASP A 257 0.88 -15.21 2.45
CA ASP A 257 1.04 -13.76 2.59
C ASP A 257 2.21 -13.25 1.74
N TYR A 258 2.24 -11.96 1.45
CA TYR A 258 3.35 -11.30 0.76
C TYR A 258 3.85 -10.12 1.57
N THR A 259 5.17 -10.02 1.75
CA THR A 259 5.79 -8.92 2.49
C THR A 259 6.63 -8.06 1.54
N ILE A 260 6.34 -6.77 1.51
CA ILE A 260 7.24 -5.75 0.98
C ILE A 260 8.21 -5.44 2.11
N THR A 261 9.46 -5.88 1.96
CA THR A 261 10.49 -5.75 3.00
C THR A 261 11.32 -4.49 2.83
N ASP A 262 11.98 -4.07 3.91
CA ASP A 262 13.01 -3.03 3.89
C ASP A 262 12.51 -1.69 3.30
N ILE A 263 11.27 -1.30 3.63
CA ILE A 263 10.70 -0.02 3.21
C ILE A 263 11.41 1.09 3.98
N ASP A 264 12.07 1.95 3.18
CA ASP A 264 12.91 3.06 3.63
C ASP A 264 14.14 2.61 4.45
N ASP A 265 15.12 3.50 4.55
CA ASP A 265 16.26 3.45 5.48
C ASP A 265 16.93 4.84 5.59
N GLU A 266 16.19 5.91 5.26
CA GLU A 266 16.75 7.26 5.15
C GLU A 266 16.11 8.25 6.14
N MET A 267 14.79 8.24 6.29
CA MET A 267 14.12 9.18 7.18
C MET A 267 14.53 8.93 8.65
N LYS A 268 14.94 10.00 9.35
CA LYS A 268 15.25 9.92 10.78
C LYS A 268 13.98 9.96 11.61
N LEU A 269 13.83 9.01 12.53
CA LEU A 269 12.82 9.06 13.59
C LEU A 269 13.45 9.58 14.87
N ARG A 270 12.80 10.58 15.49
CA ARG A 270 13.29 11.25 16.71
C ARG A 270 12.27 11.18 17.83
N TRP A 271 12.69 10.77 19.03
CA TRP A 271 11.87 10.98 20.22
C TRP A 271 11.98 12.45 20.64
N GLY A 272 10.91 13.23 20.42
CA GLY A 272 10.91 14.68 20.61
C GLY A 272 10.09 15.18 21.80
N LYS A 273 10.33 16.41 22.26
CA LYS A 273 9.43 17.15 23.15
C LYS A 273 9.48 18.66 22.86
N LEU A 274 8.45 19.39 23.23
CA LEU A 274 8.48 20.86 23.26
C LEU A 274 8.86 21.33 24.67
N VAL A 275 9.62 22.41 24.76
CA VAL A 275 9.97 23.08 26.02
C VAL A 275 9.70 24.56 25.88
N ILE A 276 8.96 25.14 26.83
CA ILE A 276 8.86 26.58 27.04
C ILE A 276 9.80 26.92 28.19
N HIS A 277 10.81 27.73 27.93
CA HIS A 277 11.87 27.97 28.92
C HIS A 277 11.46 29.04 29.92
N ASP A 278 11.97 28.93 31.14
CA ASP A 278 11.92 30.03 32.10
C ASP A 278 12.88 31.14 31.65
N THR A 279 12.46 32.39 31.81
CA THR A 279 13.21 33.58 31.40
C THR A 279 13.16 34.64 32.48
N TYR A 280 14.33 35.14 32.87
CA TYR A 280 14.48 36.12 33.94
C TYR A 280 15.26 37.31 33.41
N GLY A 281 14.83 38.51 33.78
CA GLY A 281 15.62 39.72 33.52
C GLY A 281 14.98 40.94 34.16
N PRO A 282 15.51 42.13 33.90
CA PRO A 282 15.05 43.33 34.59
C PRO A 282 13.73 43.85 34.03
N GLU A 283 12.98 44.55 34.86
CA GLU A 283 11.70 45.20 34.54
C GLU A 283 11.82 46.32 33.49
N THR A 284 13.05 46.70 33.14
CA THR A 284 13.37 47.76 32.17
C THR A 284 13.81 47.24 30.81
N SER A 285 13.72 45.93 30.53
CA SER A 285 14.15 45.34 29.26
C SER A 285 13.13 44.36 28.69
N VAL A 286 13.15 44.20 27.38
CA VAL A 286 12.36 43.16 26.71
C VAL A 286 12.92 41.80 27.14
N LEU A 287 12.04 40.89 27.53
CA LEU A 287 12.39 39.50 27.78
C LEU A 287 11.93 38.65 26.59
N SER A 288 12.82 37.79 26.11
CA SER A 288 12.55 36.87 25.01
C SER A 288 12.50 35.47 25.58
N GLN A 289 11.31 34.88 25.66
CA GLN A 289 11.09 33.54 26.19
C GLN A 289 11.27 32.51 25.07
N PRO A 290 12.30 31.65 25.14
CA PRO A 290 12.50 30.62 24.13
C PRO A 290 11.45 29.53 24.23
N ILE A 291 10.97 29.09 23.07
CA ILE A 291 10.23 27.84 22.88
C ILE A 291 11.09 26.97 21.98
N THR A 292 11.46 25.78 22.44
CA THR A 292 12.31 24.87 21.67
C THR A 292 11.68 23.51 21.49
N SER A 293 11.81 22.94 20.29
CA SER A 293 11.68 21.49 20.10
C SER A 293 13.02 20.84 20.43
N GLU A 294 12.98 19.81 21.26
CA GLU A 294 14.15 19.02 21.66
C GLU A 294 13.96 17.57 21.22
N TYR A 295 15.06 16.84 21.01
CA TYR A 295 15.04 15.40 20.81
C TYR A 295 16.06 14.71 21.72
N PHE A 296 15.80 13.45 22.03
CA PHE A 296 16.66 12.65 22.89
C PHE A 296 17.89 12.14 22.13
N THR A 297 19.07 12.29 22.72
CA THR A 297 20.35 11.73 22.26
C THR A 297 20.94 10.81 23.32
N ALA A 298 22.06 10.16 23.02
CA ALA A 298 22.81 9.39 24.01
C ALA A 298 23.26 10.23 25.23
N ASN A 299 23.32 11.56 25.10
CA ASN A 299 23.73 12.50 26.15
C ASN A 299 22.55 13.25 26.78
N GLY A 300 21.32 12.84 26.49
CA GLY A 300 20.10 13.53 26.95
C GLY A 300 19.47 14.40 25.86
N PHE A 301 18.53 15.26 26.27
CA PHE A 301 17.80 16.13 25.36
C PHE A 301 18.65 17.28 24.85
N VAL A 302 18.57 17.53 23.54
CA VAL A 302 19.18 18.68 22.88
C VAL A 302 18.17 19.32 21.94
N THR A 303 18.31 20.62 21.67
CA THR A 303 17.48 21.33 20.68
C THR A 303 17.58 20.64 19.31
N ASN A 304 16.44 20.41 18.67
CA ASN A 304 16.40 19.86 17.33
C ASN A 304 16.69 20.95 16.29
N SER A 305 17.97 21.26 16.08
CA SER A 305 18.37 22.29 15.11
C SER A 305 17.98 21.98 13.65
N PHE A 306 17.50 20.78 13.36
CA PHE A 306 16.98 20.41 12.03
C PHE A 306 15.50 20.82 11.85
N ASP A 307 14.79 21.15 12.94
CA ASP A 307 13.37 21.43 12.89
C ASP A 307 13.07 22.84 12.40
N SER A 308 12.68 22.93 11.13
CA SER A 308 12.17 24.17 10.53
C SER A 308 10.75 24.02 10.00
N CYS A 309 10.03 23.00 10.49
CA CYS A 309 8.74 22.58 9.94
C CYS A 309 7.64 22.55 10.99
N THR A 310 7.98 22.32 12.27
CA THR A 310 7.01 22.37 13.37
C THR A 310 6.36 23.76 13.44
N ARG A 311 5.03 23.79 13.40
CA ARG A 311 4.24 25.01 13.48
C ARG A 311 3.54 25.09 14.84
N LEU A 312 3.90 26.10 15.62
CA LEU A 312 3.20 26.51 16.84
C LEU A 312 1.85 27.15 16.49
N PRO A 313 0.85 27.05 17.39
CA PRO A 313 -0.42 27.73 17.19
C PRO A 313 -0.28 29.26 17.33
N ASP A 314 -1.33 29.99 16.97
CA ASP A 314 -1.43 31.43 17.26
C ASP A 314 -1.21 31.73 18.75
N LEU A 315 -0.62 32.88 19.07
CA LEU A 315 -0.38 33.32 20.45
C LEU A 315 -1.66 33.32 21.29
N ALA A 316 -2.83 33.52 20.69
CA ALA A 316 -4.13 33.47 21.35
C ALA A 316 -4.49 32.09 21.93
N ASN A 317 -3.82 31.03 21.47
CA ASN A 317 -3.97 29.67 21.99
C ASN A 317 -2.98 29.35 23.12
N PHE A 318 -2.07 30.27 23.45
CA PHE A 318 -1.27 30.18 24.66
C PHE A 318 -2.07 30.76 25.83
N THR A 319 -2.04 30.06 26.97
CA THR A 319 -2.56 30.61 28.22
C THR A 319 -1.46 31.43 28.88
N LEU A 320 -1.66 32.73 28.98
CA LEU A 320 -0.73 33.67 29.62
C LEU A 320 -1.35 34.18 30.93
N THR A 321 -0.76 33.81 32.06
CA THR A 321 -1.29 34.14 33.40
C THR A 321 -0.36 35.12 34.11
N PRO A 322 -0.67 36.43 34.09
CA PRO A 322 0.11 37.41 34.85
C PRO A 322 -0.29 37.39 36.33
N THR A 323 0.65 37.75 37.21
CA THR A 323 0.35 37.97 38.64
C THR A 323 0.22 39.45 38.97
N ASP A 324 1.33 40.19 38.96
CA ASP A 324 1.40 41.62 39.30
C ASP A 324 1.55 42.52 38.05
N LEU A 325 1.29 41.96 36.87
CA LEU A 325 1.43 42.59 35.56
C LEU A 325 0.07 42.61 34.85
N THR A 326 -0.08 43.46 33.83
CA THR A 326 -1.29 43.47 32.98
C THR A 326 -0.95 43.13 31.53
N LEU A 327 -1.83 42.38 30.86
CA LEU A 327 -1.69 42.07 29.43
C LEU A 327 -2.56 43.03 28.60
N GLY A 328 -1.92 43.88 27.79
CA GLY A 328 -2.54 44.47 26.59
C GLY A 328 -3.57 45.60 26.70
N SER A 329 -3.74 46.32 27.83
CA SER A 329 -4.09 47.77 27.82
C SER A 329 -4.18 48.37 29.23
N GLY A 330 -3.56 49.54 29.46
CA GLY A 330 -3.98 50.46 30.53
C GLY A 330 -2.93 51.38 31.15
N GLY A 331 -1.65 51.25 30.79
CA GLY A 331 -0.53 51.90 31.51
C GLY A 331 0.18 50.94 32.45
N ALA A 332 1.40 51.30 32.88
CA ALA A 332 2.27 50.44 33.70
C ALA A 332 1.53 49.82 34.91
N PRO A 333 1.69 48.51 35.22
CA PRO A 333 2.76 47.58 34.80
C PRO A 333 2.38 46.67 33.61
N GLU A 334 2.25 47.26 32.42
CA GLU A 334 1.72 46.58 31.23
C GLU A 334 2.80 45.86 30.42
N VAL A 335 2.49 44.64 29.99
CA VAL A 335 3.35 43.79 29.16
C VAL A 335 2.60 43.32 27.92
N TYR A 336 3.22 43.49 26.75
CA TYR A 336 2.73 43.00 25.47
C TYR A 336 3.52 41.76 25.04
N PRO A 337 2.90 40.58 24.99
CA PRO A 337 3.50 39.38 24.44
C PRO A 337 3.39 39.38 22.90
N THR A 338 4.42 38.91 22.21
CA THR A 338 4.43 38.75 20.75
C THR A 338 5.18 37.49 20.37
N LEU A 339 4.49 36.52 19.76
CA LEU A 339 5.12 35.35 19.16
C LEU A 339 5.87 35.78 17.89
N VAL A 340 7.19 35.61 17.88
CA VAL A 340 8.06 36.11 16.79
C VAL A 340 7.82 35.37 15.48
N SER A 341 7.59 34.05 15.56
CA SER A 341 7.29 33.18 14.43
C SER A 341 6.45 32.00 14.90
N GLN A 342 5.51 31.56 14.07
CA GLN A 342 4.77 30.31 14.31
C GLN A 342 5.57 29.08 13.93
N THR A 343 6.33 29.15 12.84
CA THR A 343 7.20 28.04 12.45
C THR A 343 8.51 28.14 13.22
N LEU A 344 8.91 27.05 13.85
CA LEU A 344 10.22 26.96 14.48
C LEU A 344 11.30 27.19 13.42
N ALA A 345 12.39 27.85 13.81
CA ALA A 345 13.58 28.00 13.00
C ALA A 345 14.75 27.37 13.75
N LEU A 346 15.33 26.31 13.18
CA LEU A 346 16.37 25.51 13.84
C LEU A 346 15.93 25.02 15.24
N GLY A 347 14.68 24.56 15.33
CA GLY A 347 14.07 24.04 16.55
C GLY A 347 13.69 25.09 17.57
N ALA A 348 13.70 26.38 17.24
CA ALA A 348 13.40 27.45 18.18
C ALA A 348 12.43 28.51 17.64
N ALA A 349 11.60 29.03 18.53
CA ALA A 349 10.85 30.28 18.38
C ALA A 349 10.93 31.06 19.70
N ASN A 350 10.44 32.29 19.72
CA ASN A 350 10.40 33.09 20.93
C ASN A 350 9.06 33.80 21.10
N ILE A 351 8.60 33.93 22.34
CA ILE A 351 7.60 34.92 22.73
C ILE A 351 8.35 36.09 23.36
N ASN A 352 8.25 37.27 22.75
CA ASN A 352 8.83 38.50 23.29
C ASN A 352 7.81 39.20 24.17
N PHE A 353 8.25 39.62 25.35
CA PHE A 353 7.47 40.36 26.33
C PHE A 353 8.07 41.76 26.51
N THR A 354 7.29 42.81 26.29
CA THR A 354 7.76 44.19 26.53
C THR A 354 8.08 44.44 28.01
N ALA A 355 9.00 45.36 28.27
CA ALA A 355 9.33 45.77 29.64
C ALA A 355 8.12 46.43 30.33
N PRO A 356 7.74 46.02 31.56
CA PRO A 356 6.66 46.67 32.34
C PRO A 356 7.07 48.05 32.90
N GLY A 357 8.37 48.36 32.92
CA GLY A 357 8.94 49.63 33.37
C GLY A 357 9.47 49.58 34.79
N ALA A 358 10.37 50.52 35.13
CA ALA A 358 11.05 50.57 36.44
C ALA A 358 10.08 50.50 37.63
N GLY A 359 10.38 49.64 38.61
CA GLY A 359 9.57 49.45 39.80
C GLY A 359 8.36 48.52 39.63
N HIS A 360 8.13 47.95 38.45
CA HIS A 360 7.03 47.02 38.17
C HIS A 360 7.57 45.60 38.00
N GLN A 361 7.64 44.86 39.10
CA GLN A 361 8.07 43.46 39.10
C GLN A 361 6.87 42.53 39.02
N GLY A 362 7.10 41.32 38.54
CA GLY A 362 6.08 40.28 38.47
C GLY A 362 6.46 39.18 37.51
N PHE A 363 5.57 38.21 37.34
CA PHE A 363 5.77 37.14 36.37
C PHE A 363 4.52 36.84 35.57
N ILE A 364 4.76 36.24 34.40
CA ILE A 364 3.74 35.69 33.50
C ILE A 364 4.07 34.21 33.31
N ASP A 365 3.15 33.34 33.69
CA ASP A 365 3.23 31.93 33.34
C ASP A 365 2.66 31.72 31.94
N THR A 366 3.46 31.13 31.07
CA THR A 366 3.08 30.74 29.70
C THR A 366 2.79 29.25 29.68
N LEU A 367 1.64 28.85 29.16
CA LEU A 367 1.25 27.45 29.03
C LEU A 367 0.68 27.17 27.63
N LEU A 368 1.01 25.99 27.09
CA LEU A 368 0.48 25.48 25.84
C LEU A 368 0.01 24.03 25.99
N ASP A 369 -1.25 23.75 25.60
CA ASP A 369 -1.76 22.38 25.45
C ASP A 369 -1.40 21.84 24.06
N LEU A 370 -0.42 20.94 24.02
CA LEU A 370 0.10 20.33 22.81
C LEU A 370 -0.93 19.42 22.13
N ASN A 371 -1.78 18.73 22.89
CA ASN A 371 -2.75 17.81 22.29
C ASN A 371 -3.91 18.59 21.65
N ALA A 372 -4.44 19.60 22.34
CA ALA A 372 -5.51 20.45 21.83
C ALA A 372 -5.11 21.25 20.58
N HIS A 373 -3.80 21.49 20.40
CA HIS A 373 -3.27 22.28 19.30
C HIS A 373 -2.44 21.47 18.28
N GLY A 374 -2.69 20.17 18.19
CA GLY A 374 -2.18 19.35 17.09
C GLY A 374 -0.68 19.11 17.11
N LEU A 375 -0.06 19.08 18.30
CA LEU A 375 1.33 18.72 18.54
C LEU A 375 1.51 17.54 19.51
N PRO A 376 0.64 16.49 19.51
CA PRO A 376 0.68 15.42 20.52
C PRO A 376 1.99 14.62 20.54
N TRP A 377 2.76 14.63 19.45
CA TRP A 377 4.07 13.98 19.34
C TRP A 377 5.18 14.70 20.11
N LEU A 378 5.01 15.98 20.45
CA LEU A 378 5.96 16.76 21.25
C LEU A 378 5.64 16.77 22.75
N ARG A 379 4.66 15.97 23.20
CA ARG A 379 4.36 15.82 24.63
C ARG A 379 5.54 15.19 25.39
N PRO A 380 6.02 15.79 26.49
CA PRO A 380 6.98 15.12 27.36
C PRO A 380 6.30 13.96 28.11
N TYR A 381 7.09 12.96 28.52
CA TYR A 381 6.62 11.88 29.38
C TYR A 381 7.01 12.19 30.82
N ASN A 382 6.07 12.00 31.75
CA ASN A 382 6.29 12.18 33.17
C ASN A 382 6.27 10.82 33.88
N ASP A 383 7.44 10.41 34.38
CA ASP A 383 7.60 9.12 35.06
C ASP A 383 6.79 9.04 36.37
N GLN A 384 6.48 10.17 37.02
CA GLN A 384 5.81 10.19 38.32
C GLN A 384 4.33 9.77 38.23
N ASN A 385 3.65 10.17 37.15
CA ASN A 385 2.25 9.80 36.90
C ASN A 385 2.12 8.77 35.75
N SER A 386 3.25 8.37 35.16
CA SER A 386 3.33 7.41 34.07
C SER A 386 2.52 7.80 32.83
N ALA A 387 2.45 9.11 32.51
CA ALA A 387 1.66 9.65 31.41
C ALA A 387 2.43 10.65 30.54
N PHE A 388 1.96 10.81 29.31
CA PHE A 388 2.36 11.95 28.46
C PHE A 388 1.62 13.20 28.92
N GLU A 389 2.36 14.27 29.21
CA GLU A 389 1.79 15.55 29.62
C GLU A 389 1.28 16.29 28.40
N ASN A 390 0.01 16.70 28.44
CA ASN A 390 -0.56 17.51 27.36
C ASN A 390 -0.04 18.94 27.40
N GLU A 391 0.33 19.43 28.57
CA GLU A 391 0.71 20.82 28.78
C GLU A 391 2.22 20.96 28.93
N VAL A 392 2.75 22.02 28.33
CA VAL A 392 4.11 22.51 28.60
C VAL A 392 4.02 23.95 29.06
N SER A 393 4.84 24.31 30.03
CA SER A 393 4.82 25.65 30.62
C SER A 393 6.22 26.16 30.92
N GLY A 394 6.32 27.48 31.01
CA GLY A 394 7.52 28.21 31.42
C GLY A 394 7.15 29.61 31.90
N ARG A 395 7.99 30.19 32.73
CA ARG A 395 7.75 31.48 33.39
C ARG A 395 8.63 32.59 32.84
N VAL A 396 8.05 33.76 32.61
CA VAL A 396 8.80 35.00 32.41
C VAL A 396 8.70 35.86 33.66
N GLN A 397 9.83 36.26 34.24
CA GLN A 397 9.89 37.10 35.43
C GLN A 397 10.74 38.35 35.21
N PHE A 398 10.14 39.50 35.52
CA PHE A 398 10.70 40.85 35.43
C PHE A 398 11.15 41.40 36.79
#